data_AF-K1TPB0-F1
#
_entry.id   AF-K1TPB0-F1
#
_cell.length_a   1.000
_cell.length_b   1.000
_cell.length_c   1.000
_cell.angle_alpha   90.00
_cell.angle_beta   90.00
_cell.angle_gamma   90.00
#
_symmetry.space_group_name_H-M   'P 1'
#
loop_
_entity.id
_entity.type
_entity.pdbx_description
1 polymer ?
#
loop_
_entity_poly.entity_id
_entity_poly.type
_entity_poly.pdbx_seq_one_letter_code
_entity_poly.pdbx_strand_id
1 'polypeptide(L)'
;MKILFYDTKKYDKESFDKVLPKYEDIEIEYVDSDISVRNAVYAKGFEAVCGFVSSDFSAKVIDVLADNGVKIILLRCAGFNNVDN
;
A
#
# COMPACT_ATOMS: atom_id res chain seq x y z
N MET A 1 -12.94 4.55 0.70
CA MET A 1 -11.59 4.35 0.13
C MET A 1 -10.99 3.08 0.68
N LYS A 2 -10.72 2.11 -0.20
CA LYS A 2 -10.02 0.85 0.16
C LYS A 2 -8.52 1.00 -0.03
N ILE A 3 -7.74 0.63 0.98
CA ILE A 3 -6.28 0.72 1.00
C ILE A 3 -5.68 -0.66 1.24
N LEU A 4 -4.76 -1.10 0.38
CA LEU A 4 -4.00 -2.34 0.55
C LEU A 4 -2.62 -2.06 1.14
N PHE A 5 -2.33 -2.58 2.33
CA PHE A 5 -1.04 -2.45 2.99
C PHE A 5 -0.14 -3.64 2.69
N TYR A 6 0.98 -3.39 2.00
CA TYR A 6 2.03 -4.38 1.75
C TYR A 6 3.08 -4.40 2.86
N ASP A 7 3.75 -5.54 3.03
CA ASP A 7 4.76 -5.80 4.08
C ASP A 7 4.28 -5.42 5.48
N THR A 8 3.02 -5.71 5.80
CA THR A 8 2.43 -5.32 7.09
C THR A 8 3.03 -6.15 8.21
N LYS A 9 3.53 -5.49 9.27
CA LYS A 9 3.90 -6.16 10.53
C LYS A 9 2.78 -6.03 11.56
N LYS A 10 2.80 -6.88 12.57
CA LYS A 10 1.82 -6.87 13.67
C LYS A 10 1.67 -5.48 14.32
N TYR A 11 2.78 -4.77 14.52
CA TYR A 11 2.75 -3.43 15.12
C TYR A 11 2.14 -2.38 14.20
N ASP A 12 2.26 -2.52 12.87
CA ASP A 12 1.60 -1.64 11.91
C ASP A 12 0.10 -1.80 12.06
N LYS A 13 -0.39 -3.04 11.94
CA LYS A 13 -1.82 -3.36 12.06
C LYS A 13 -2.39 -2.87 13.39
N GLU A 14 -1.74 -3.16 14.52
CA GLU A 14 -2.21 -2.70 15.83
C GLU A 14 -2.23 -1.17 15.95
N SER A 15 -1.32 -0.46 15.30
CA SER A 15 -1.28 1.01 15.33
C SER A 15 -2.40 1.61 14.49
N PHE A 16 -2.59 1.12 13.27
CA PHE A 16 -3.60 1.62 12.34
C PHE A 16 -5.03 1.21 12.75
N ASP A 17 -5.24 -0.02 13.22
CA ASP A 17 -6.56 -0.49 13.69
C ASP A 17 -7.05 0.30 14.91
N LYS A 18 -6.16 0.86 15.75
CA LYS A 18 -6.55 1.73 16.88
C LYS A 18 -7.16 3.06 16.43
N VAL A 19 -6.78 3.56 15.27
CA VAL A 19 -7.22 4.87 14.75
C VAL A 19 -8.27 4.74 13.66
N LEU A 20 -8.33 3.60 12.97
CA LEU A 20 -9.27 3.33 11.87
C LEU A 20 -10.75 3.61 12.22
N PRO A 21 -11.27 3.31 13.44
CA PRO A 21 -12.66 3.62 13.80
C PRO A 21 -13.03 5.12 13.75
N LYS A 22 -12.04 6.02 13.67
CA LYS A 22 -12.27 7.47 13.50
C LYS A 22 -12.52 7.87 12.04
N TYR A 23 -12.37 6.94 11.10
CA TYR A 23 -12.43 7.17 9.66
C TYR A 23 -13.40 6.18 9.00
N GLU A 24 -14.70 6.49 9.05
CA GLU A 24 -15.76 5.60 8.57
C GLU A 24 -15.68 5.30 7.07
N ASP A 25 -15.11 6.21 6.29
CA ASP A 25 -14.94 6.06 4.83
C ASP A 25 -13.64 5.32 4.43
N ILE A 26 -12.86 4.82 5.38
CA ILE A 26 -11.58 4.13 5.11
C ILE A 26 -11.70 2.66 5.47
N GLU A 27 -11.28 1.81 4.55
CA GLU A 27 -11.15 0.37 4.76
C GLU A 27 -9.70 -0.03 4.47
N ILE A 28 -9.10 -0.83 5.35
CA ILE A 28 -7.72 -1.28 5.21
C ILE A 28 -7.69 -2.80 5.13
N GLU A 29 -7.04 -3.32 4.10
CA GLU A 29 -6.61 -4.72 4.03
C GLU A 29 -5.10 -4.82 4.18
N TYR A 30 -4.64 -5.87 4.85
CA TYR A 30 -3.24 -6.06 5.19
C TYR A 30 -2.72 -7.34 4.54
N VAL A 31 -1.55 -7.27 3.91
CA VAL A 31 -0.81 -8.43 3.42
C VAL A 31 0.62 -8.44 3.97
N ASP A 32 1.10 -9.62 4.34
CA ASP A 32 2.42 -9.81 4.93
C ASP A 32 3.54 -9.77 3.87
N SER A 33 3.22 -10.02 2.60
CA SER A 33 4.18 -9.97 1.50
C SER A 33 4.50 -8.54 1.10
N ASP A 34 5.76 -8.26 0.80
CA ASP A 34 6.16 -6.98 0.18
C ASP A 34 5.68 -6.87 -1.27
N ILE A 35 5.54 -5.65 -1.76
CA ILE A 35 5.10 -5.37 -3.13
C ILE A 35 6.20 -5.70 -4.15
N SER A 36 5.76 -6.20 -5.30
CA SER A 36 6.57 -6.51 -6.46
C SER A 36 5.67 -6.50 -7.70
N VAL A 37 6.27 -6.53 -8.89
CA VAL A 37 5.53 -6.62 -10.15
C VAL A 37 4.54 -7.81 -10.18
N ARG A 38 4.86 -8.92 -9.48
CA ARG A 38 4.04 -10.15 -9.49
C ARG A 38 2.77 -10.05 -8.65
N ASN A 39 2.80 -9.30 -7.54
CA ASN A 39 1.70 -9.21 -6.59
C ASN A 39 1.08 -7.81 -6.51
N ALA A 40 1.58 -6.84 -7.27
CA ALA A 40 0.92 -5.54 -7.48
C ALA A 40 -0.51 -5.71 -8.06
N VAL A 41 -0.78 -6.80 -8.80
CA VAL A 41 -2.11 -7.16 -9.29
C VAL A 41 -3.14 -7.39 -8.17
N TYR A 42 -2.70 -7.72 -6.96
CA TYR A 42 -3.60 -7.90 -5.82
C TYR A 42 -4.23 -6.57 -5.35
N ALA A 43 -3.68 -5.43 -5.78
CA ALA A 43 -4.28 -4.12 -5.53
C ALA A 43 -5.50 -3.82 -6.42
N LYS A 44 -5.93 -4.76 -7.27
CA LYS A 44 -7.15 -4.59 -8.07
C LYS A 44 -8.38 -4.41 -7.18
N GLY A 45 -9.12 -3.32 -7.43
CA GLY A 45 -10.30 -2.96 -6.62
C GLY A 45 -9.96 -2.12 -5.39
N PHE A 46 -8.68 -1.82 -5.16
CA PHE A 46 -8.23 -0.84 -4.18
C PHE A 46 -7.97 0.50 -4.85
N GLU A 47 -8.26 1.57 -4.13
CA GLU A 47 -8.03 2.94 -4.60
C GLU A 47 -6.61 3.41 -4.27
N ALA A 48 -6.01 2.83 -3.22
CA ALA A 48 -4.68 3.16 -2.74
C ALA A 48 -3.91 1.92 -2.30
N VAL A 49 -2.58 2.01 -2.33
CA VAL A 49 -1.68 1.05 -1.68
C VAL A 49 -0.81 1.76 -0.65
N CYS A 50 -0.39 1.04 0.38
CA CYS A 50 0.53 1.54 1.41
C CYS A 50 1.76 0.64 1.51
N GLY A 51 2.93 1.18 1.22
CA GLY A 51 4.22 0.50 1.35
C GLY A 51 5.10 1.07 2.45
N PHE A 52 6.28 0.49 2.61
CA PHE A 52 7.31 0.94 3.53
C PHE A 52 8.58 1.35 2.79
N VAL A 53 9.61 1.80 3.51
CA VAL A 53 10.86 2.30 2.92
C VAL A 53 11.61 1.23 2.11
N SER A 54 11.37 -0.04 2.40
CA SER A 54 11.97 -1.19 1.70
C SER A 54 11.18 -1.66 0.47
N SER A 55 9.93 -1.21 0.31
CA SER A 55 9.02 -1.67 -0.75
C SER A 55 9.49 -1.23 -2.15
N ASP A 56 9.31 -2.07 -3.16
CA ASP A 56 9.65 -1.73 -4.56
C ASP A 56 8.52 -0.92 -5.21
N PHE A 57 8.74 0.38 -5.41
CA PHE A 57 7.88 1.25 -6.24
C PHE A 57 8.63 1.74 -7.48
N SER A 58 9.33 0.83 -8.17
CA SER A 58 9.87 1.07 -9.52
C SER A 58 8.76 1.34 -10.54
N ALA A 59 9.09 1.97 -11.68
CA ALA A 59 8.15 2.25 -12.76
C ALA A 59 7.28 1.04 -13.15
N LYS A 60 7.88 -0.17 -13.23
CA LYS A 60 7.13 -1.40 -13.58
C LYS A 60 6.05 -1.76 -12.56
N VAL A 61 6.30 -1.52 -11.28
CA VAL A 61 5.30 -1.75 -10.23
C VAL A 61 4.22 -0.69 -10.32
N ILE A 62 4.60 0.58 -10.50
CA ILE A 62 3.68 1.71 -10.65
C ILE A 62 2.74 1.51 -11.85
N ASP A 63 3.26 1.07 -12.99
CA ASP A 63 2.47 0.76 -14.20
C ASP A 63 1.40 -0.30 -13.89
N VAL A 64 1.78 -1.39 -13.23
CA VAL A 64 0.82 -2.44 -12.84
C VAL A 64 -0.24 -1.92 -11.86
N LEU A 65 0.16 -1.08 -10.90
CA LEU A 65 -0.78 -0.47 -9.96
C LEU A 65 -1.78 0.44 -10.68
N ALA A 66 -1.29 1.28 -11.60
CA ALA A 66 -2.11 2.19 -12.41
C ALA A 66 -3.09 1.41 -13.31
N ASP A 67 -2.62 0.36 -13.98
CA ASP A 67 -3.45 -0.54 -14.79
C ASP A 67 -4.57 -1.22 -13.98
N ASN A 68 -4.35 -1.42 -12.68
CA ASN A 68 -5.34 -2.00 -11.76
C ASN A 68 -6.23 -0.94 -11.08
N GLY A 69 -6.11 0.33 -11.46
CA GLY A 69 -6.97 1.42 -11.01
C GLY A 69 -6.55 2.07 -9.68
N VAL A 70 -5.36 1.75 -9.17
CA VAL A 70 -4.79 2.39 -7.99
C VAL A 70 -4.40 3.82 -8.34
N LYS A 71 -4.80 4.77 -7.51
CA LYS A 71 -4.59 6.22 -7.76
C LYS A 71 -3.59 6.85 -6.80
N ILE A 72 -3.34 6.20 -5.68
CA ILE A 72 -2.55 6.76 -4.58
C ILE A 72 -1.57 5.71 -4.07
N ILE A 73 -0.30 6.09 -3.99
CA ILE A 73 0.74 5.35 -3.29
C ILE A 73 1.03 6.09 -1.99
N LEU A 74 0.82 5.40 -0.86
CA LEU A 74 1.11 5.90 0.48
C LEU A 74 2.38 5.25 0.99
N LEU A 75 3.20 6.03 1.70
CA LEU A 75 4.38 5.52 2.40
C LEU A 75 4.22 5.78 3.89
N ARG A 76 4.27 4.73 4.72
CA ARG A 76 4.24 4.84 6.19
C ARG A 76 5.64 5.07 6.78
N CYS A 77 6.46 5.84 6.07
CA CYS A 77 7.84 6.17 6.42
C CYS A 77 8.21 7.58 5.92
N ALA A 78 9.34 8.10 6.40
CA ALA A 78 9.81 9.42 5.98
C ALA A 78 10.57 9.41 4.64
N GLY A 79 11.29 8.32 4.35
CA GLY A 79 12.05 8.16 3.10
C GLY A 79 11.17 7.70 1.95
N PHE A 80 11.48 8.16 0.74
CA PHE A 80 10.76 7.85 -0.50
C PHE A 80 11.70 7.53 -1.68
N ASN A 81 12.97 7.20 -1.39
CA ASN A 81 13.99 6.88 -2.40
C ASN A 81 13.63 5.64 -3.25
N ASN A 82 12.72 4.82 -2.75
CA ASN A 82 12.24 3.60 -3.37
C ASN A 82 11.09 3.82 -4.36
N VAL A 83 10.67 5.08 -4.59
CA VAL A 83 9.63 5.47 -5.53
C VAL A 83 10.25 6.10 -6.78
N ASP A 84 9.91 5.54 -7.94
CA ASP A 84 10.27 6.09 -9.24
C ASP A 84 9.42 7.35 -9.53
N ASN A 85 10.07 8.46 -9.90
CA ASN A 85 9.44 9.78 -10.11
C ASN A 85 9.69 10.30 -11.51
#